data_AF-A1RT83-F1
#
_entry.id   AF-A1RT83-F1
#
_cell.length_a   1.000
_cell.length_b   1.000
_cell.length_c   1.000
_cell.angle_alpha   90.00
_cell.angle_beta   90.00
_cell.angle_gamma   90.00
#
_symmetry.space_group_name_H-M   'P 1'
#
loop_
_entity.id
_entity.type
_entity.pdbx_description
1 polymer ?
#
loop_
_entity_poly.entity_id
_entity_poly.type
_entity_poly.pdbx_seq_one_letter_code
_entity_poly.pdbx_strand_id
1 'polypeptide(L)'
;MTCVDEQTAEKVAKRKALGKLGVLRRSVKVFRIRVGDDWIFGFVKHKFREGGFQIAVKLVYIDCKGSALEKIPLDLEEKIRRYIEEGTAALLERELSNIVR
;
A
#
# COMPACT_ATOMS: atom_id res chain seq x y z
N MET A 1 0.37 21.79 -17.02
CA MET A 1 -0.68 21.39 -16.06
C MET A 1 0.01 20.95 -14.79
N THR A 2 -0.52 21.29 -13.62
CA THR A 2 0.00 20.84 -12.32
C THR A 2 -0.51 19.44 -11.99
N CYS A 3 0.36 18.56 -11.51
CA CYS A 3 -0.05 17.22 -11.06
C CYS A 3 -0.99 17.29 -9.85
N VAL A 4 -1.80 16.26 -9.67
CA VAL A 4 -2.68 16.14 -8.49
C VAL A 4 -1.87 16.09 -7.20
N ASP A 5 -2.40 16.73 -6.16
CA ASP A 5 -1.84 16.60 -4.82
C ASP A 5 -2.05 15.19 -4.25
N GLU A 6 -1.31 14.91 -3.18
CA GLU A 6 -1.33 13.63 -2.48
C GLU A 6 -2.73 13.26 -1.97
N GLN A 7 -3.48 14.22 -1.42
CA GLN A 7 -4.79 13.96 -0.83
C GLN A 7 -5.80 13.51 -1.90
N THR A 8 -5.74 14.15 -3.06
CA THR A 8 -6.55 13.84 -4.23
C THR A 8 -6.18 12.45 -4.76
N ALA A 9 -4.88 12.17 -4.92
CA ALA A 9 -4.39 10.87 -5.37
C ALA A 9 -4.80 9.74 -4.40
N GLU A 10 -4.70 9.95 -3.09
CA GLU A 10 -5.10 8.96 -2.08
C GLU A 10 -6.60 8.69 -2.11
N LYS A 11 -7.42 9.72 -2.32
CA LYS A 11 -8.88 9.58 -2.43
C LYS A 11 -9.27 8.71 -3.63
N VAL A 12 -8.62 8.92 -4.78
CA VAL A 12 -8.83 8.08 -5.97
C VAL A 12 -8.34 6.65 -5.71
N ALA A 13 -7.16 6.49 -5.12
CA ALA A 13 -6.59 5.20 -4.81
C ALA A 13 -7.48 4.38 -3.86
N LYS A 14 -8.00 5.00 -2.78
CA LYS A 14 -8.95 4.37 -1.85
C LYS A 14 -10.21 3.88 -2.56
N ARG A 15 -10.75 4.69 -3.47
CA ARG A 15 -11.95 4.33 -4.24
C ARG A 15 -11.68 3.12 -5.15
N LYS A 16 -10.52 3.07 -5.83
CA LYS A 16 -10.13 1.93 -6.67
C LYS A 16 -9.84 0.68 -5.85
N ALA A 17 -9.13 0.81 -4.73
CA ALA A 17 -8.71 -0.31 -3.91
C ALA A 17 -9.86 -0.93 -3.11
N LEU A 18 -10.71 -0.10 -2.51
CA LEU A 18 -11.66 -0.50 -1.47
C LEU A 18 -13.13 -0.29 -1.89
N GLY A 19 -13.38 0.18 -3.12
CA GLY A 19 -14.71 0.48 -3.64
C GLY A 19 -15.24 1.86 -3.23
N LYS A 20 -16.48 2.18 -3.61
CA LYS A 20 -17.11 3.51 -3.39
C LYS A 20 -17.12 3.94 -1.92
N LEU A 21 -17.34 3.01 -0.99
CA LEU A 21 -17.32 3.26 0.46
C LEU A 21 -15.92 3.16 1.08
N GLY A 22 -14.92 2.82 0.28
CA GLY A 22 -13.53 2.68 0.69
C GLY A 22 -12.93 3.93 1.33
N VAL A 23 -13.39 5.11 0.87
CA VAL A 23 -12.95 6.42 1.37
C VAL A 23 -13.32 6.62 2.85
N LEU A 24 -14.37 5.94 3.33
CA LEU A 24 -14.84 6.03 4.72
C LEU A 24 -14.09 5.09 5.68
N ARG A 25 -13.29 4.15 5.17
CA ARG A 25 -12.56 3.18 5.99
C ARG A 25 -11.31 3.80 6.60
N ARG A 26 -11.46 4.37 7.80
CA ARG A 26 -10.36 4.98 8.58
C ARG A 26 -9.36 3.97 9.16
N SER A 27 -9.73 2.69 9.26
CA SER A 27 -8.92 1.64 9.90
C SER A 27 -7.92 0.94 8.98
N VAL A 28 -7.83 1.32 7.70
CA VAL A 28 -6.88 0.72 6.76
C VAL A 28 -5.56 1.47 6.87
N LYS A 29 -4.48 0.76 7.23
CA LYS A 29 -3.13 1.33 7.17
C LYS A 29 -2.74 1.51 5.70
N VAL A 30 -2.25 2.70 5.37
CA VAL A 30 -1.87 3.08 4.02
C VAL A 30 -0.41 3.52 4.04
N PHE A 31 0.39 3.01 3.11
CA PHE A 31 1.67 3.60 2.77
C PHE A 31 1.59 4.25 1.39
N ARG A 32 2.43 5.24 1.16
CA ARG A 32 2.49 6.02 -0.08
C ARG A 32 3.92 6.17 -0.54
N ILE A 33 4.13 6.02 -1.83
CA ILE A 33 5.44 6.10 -2.48
C ILE A 33 5.30 7.06 -3.66
N ARG A 34 6.18 8.06 -3.72
CA ARG A 34 6.28 8.98 -4.85
C ARG A 34 7.15 8.33 -5.93
N VAL A 35 6.68 8.31 -7.18
CA VAL A 35 7.43 7.78 -8.31
C VAL A 35 7.46 8.84 -9.41
N GLY A 36 8.51 9.66 -9.41
CA GLY A 36 8.56 10.86 -10.26
C GLY A 36 7.36 11.77 -9.95
N ASP A 37 6.48 11.94 -10.95
CA ASP A 37 5.27 12.74 -10.83
C ASP A 37 3.99 11.94 -10.47
N ASP A 38 4.14 10.64 -10.25
CA ASP A 38 3.06 9.70 -9.97
C ASP A 38 3.10 9.21 -8.51
N TRP A 39 2.10 8.42 -8.12
CA TRP A 39 1.96 7.88 -6.77
C TRP A 39 1.63 6.40 -6.78
N ILE A 40 2.22 5.66 -5.83
CA ILE A 40 1.77 4.31 -5.47
C ILE A 40 1.24 4.34 -4.05
N PHE A 41 0.02 3.82 -3.88
CA PHE A 41 -0.60 3.62 -2.57
C PHE A 41 -0.73 2.14 -2.28
N GLY A 42 -0.25 1.73 -1.11
CA GLY A 42 -0.41 0.38 -0.59
C GLY A 42 -1.38 0.34 0.58
N PHE A 43 -2.45 -0.43 0.43
CA PHE A 43 -3.49 -0.64 1.44
C PHE A 43 -3.23 -1.97 2.15
N VAL A 44 -2.79 -1.88 3.40
CA VAL A 44 -2.43 -3.05 4.21
C VAL A 44 -3.65 -3.51 5.00
N LYS A 45 -3.97 -4.79 4.87
CA LYS A 45 -4.99 -5.46 5.64
C LYS A 45 -4.40 -6.69 6.29
N HIS A 46 -4.46 -6.76 7.61
CA HIS A 46 -4.06 -7.93 8.37
C HIS A 46 -5.28 -8.71 8.86
N LYS A 47 -5.14 -10.02 8.99
CA LYS A 47 -6.12 -10.90 9.65
C LYS A 47 -5.40 -11.95 10.48
N PHE A 48 -5.86 -12.15 11.70
CA PHE A 48 -5.55 -13.33 12.49
C PHE A 48 -6.65 -14.37 12.25
N ARG A 49 -6.27 -15.60 11.97
CA ARG A 49 -7.16 -16.76 11.83
C ARG A 49 -6.62 -17.91 12.66
N GLU A 50 -7.48 -18.88 12.97
CA GLU A 50 -7.03 -20.16 13.50
C GLU A 50 -6.08 -20.80 12.46
N GLY A 51 -4.79 -20.84 12.77
CA GLY A 51 -3.73 -21.29 11.85
C GLY A 51 -2.72 -20.22 11.42
N GLY A 52 -2.90 -18.94 11.78
CA GLY A 52 -1.83 -17.95 11.64
C GLY A 52 -2.26 -16.52 11.33
N PHE A 53 -1.27 -15.72 10.98
CA PHE A 53 -1.40 -14.31 10.65
C PHE A 53 -1.18 -14.09 9.16
N GLN A 54 -2.11 -13.41 8.50
CA GLN A 54 -2.02 -13.08 7.08
C GLN A 54 -2.01 -11.57 6.89
N ILE A 55 -1.02 -11.07 6.16
CA ILE A 55 -0.98 -9.71 5.62
C ILE A 55 -1.37 -9.77 4.15
N ALA A 56 -2.34 -8.95 3.76
CA ALA A 56 -2.68 -8.67 2.37
C ALA A 56 -2.39 -7.20 2.07
N VAL A 57 -1.60 -6.94 1.03
CA VAL A 57 -1.31 -5.59 0.55
C VAL A 57 -1.95 -5.41 -0.81
N LYS A 58 -2.81 -4.40 -0.96
CA LYS A 58 -3.36 -4.01 -2.26
C LYS A 58 -2.68 -2.74 -2.73
N LEU A 59 -2.03 -2.79 -3.87
CA LEU A 59 -1.35 -1.65 -4.46
C LEU A 59 -2.25 -0.96 -5.49
N VAL A 60 -2.17 0.36 -5.59
CA VAL A 60 -2.81 1.17 -6.63
C VAL A 60 -1.82 2.22 -7.12
N TYR A 61 -1.65 2.31 -8.43
CA TYR A 61 -0.84 3.32 -9.09
C TYR A 61 -1.73 4.46 -9.60
N ILE A 62 -1.37 5.70 -9.26
CA ILE A 62 -2.08 6.92 -9.65
C ILE A 62 -1.12 7.80 -10.45
N ASP A 63 -1.50 8.12 -11.69
CA ASP A 63 -0.71 9.04 -12.51
C ASP A 63 -0.82 10.50 -12.03
N CYS A 64 0.04 11.37 -12.55
CA CYS A 64 0.05 12.81 -12.31
C CYS A 64 -1.32 13.48 -12.54
N LYS A 65 -2.19 12.89 -13.38
CA LYS A 65 -3.53 13.41 -13.68
C LYS A 65 -4.61 12.92 -12.70
N GLY A 66 -4.24 12.05 -11.74
CA GLY A 66 -5.16 11.47 -10.78
C GLY A 66 -5.94 10.26 -11.30
N SER A 67 -5.46 9.61 -12.36
CA SER A 67 -6.06 8.39 -12.90
C SER A 67 -5.44 7.15 -12.27
N ALA A 68 -6.29 6.23 -11.80
CA ALA A 68 -5.84 4.94 -11.31
C ALA A 68 -5.54 4.00 -12.49
N LEU A 69 -4.26 3.67 -12.67
CA LEU A 69 -3.85 2.72 -13.68
C LEU A 69 -4.27 1.29 -13.29
N GLU A 70 -4.55 0.47 -14.30
CA GLU A 70 -4.97 -0.92 -14.09
C GLU A 70 -3.80 -1.82 -13.69
N LYS A 71 -2.60 -1.50 -14.16
CA LYS A 71 -1.39 -2.26 -13.92
C LYS A 71 -0.31 -1.34 -13.37
N ILE A 72 0.46 -1.89 -12.44
CA ILE A 72 1.69 -1.26 -11.94
C ILE A 72 2.81 -1.66 -12.91
N PRO A 73 3.74 -0.77 -13.24
CA PRO A 73 4.95 -1.15 -13.95
C PRO A 73 5.64 -2.34 -13.26
N LEU A 74 5.98 -3.38 -14.03
CA LEU A 74 6.46 -4.66 -13.49
C LEU A 74 7.71 -4.49 -12.63
N ASP A 75 8.61 -3.58 -13.02
CA ASP A 75 9.84 -3.28 -12.29
C ASP A 75 9.58 -2.70 -10.89
N LEU A 76 8.53 -1.89 -10.75
CA LEU A 76 8.11 -1.33 -9.46
C LEU A 76 7.39 -2.37 -8.62
N GLU A 77 6.54 -3.20 -9.25
CA GLU A 77 5.84 -4.28 -8.56
C GLU A 77 6.83 -5.27 -7.94
N GLU A 78 7.86 -5.70 -8.68
CA GLU A 78 8.89 -6.61 -8.18
C GLU A 78 9.69 -6.01 -7.02
N LYS A 79 10.09 -4.75 -7.13
CA LYS A 79 10.81 -4.04 -6.05
C LYS A 79 9.97 -3.95 -4.78
N ILE A 80 8.68 -3.61 -4.91
CA ILE A 80 7.77 -3.51 -3.76
C ILE A 80 7.55 -4.89 -3.15
N ARG A 81 7.33 -5.92 -3.97
CA ARG A 81 7.15 -7.30 -3.51
C ARG A 81 8.35 -7.76 -2.70
N ARG A 82 9.56 -7.62 -3.26
CA ARG A 82 10.81 -8.01 -2.59
C ARG A 82 10.99 -7.28 -1.26
N TYR A 83 10.73 -5.96 -1.24
CA TYR A 83 10.82 -5.17 -0.01
C TYR A 83 9.83 -5.64 1.06
N ILE A 84 8.60 -5.99 0.67
CA ILE A 84 7.60 -6.50 1.60
C ILE A 84 7.99 -7.89 2.10
N GLU A 85 8.38 -8.81 1.22
CA GLU A 85 8.71 -10.19 1.59
C GLU A 85 9.95 -10.26 2.49
N GLU A 86 11.07 -9.65 2.07
CA GLU A 86 12.31 -9.67 2.84
C GLU A 86 12.23 -8.75 4.07
N GLY A 87 11.63 -7.56 3.90
CA GLY A 87 11.58 -6.55 4.95
C GLY A 87 10.60 -6.89 6.07
N THR A 88 9.46 -7.53 5.79
CA THR A 88 8.47 -7.82 6.84
C THR A 88 9.01 -8.82 7.86
N ALA A 89 9.69 -9.88 7.40
CA ALA A 89 10.27 -10.87 8.31
C ALA A 89 11.37 -10.24 9.19
N ALA A 90 12.30 -9.50 8.56
CA ALA A 90 13.39 -8.84 9.28
C ALA A 90 12.90 -7.78 10.28
N LEU A 91 11.85 -7.03 9.93
CA LEU A 91 11.25 -6.04 10.84
C LEU A 91 10.52 -6.72 12.01
N LEU A 92 9.79 -7.82 11.76
CA LEU A 92 9.13 -8.57 12.83
C LEU A 92 10.15 -9.16 13.79
N GLU A 93 11.23 -9.76 13.29
CA GLU A 93 12.33 -10.26 14.12
C GLU A 93 12.91 -9.13 14.97
N ARG A 94 13.36 -8.04 14.34
CA ARG A 94 13.96 -6.91 15.06
C ARG A 94 13.05 -6.31 16.13
N GLU A 95 11.78 -6.05 15.82
CA GLU A 95 10.86 -5.35 16.72
C GLU A 95 10.36 -6.28 17.84
N LEU A 96 10.06 -7.55 17.54
CA LEU A 96 9.53 -8.48 18.52
C LEU A 96 10.61 -9.13 19.38
N SER A 97 11.83 -9.33 18.88
CA SER A 97 12.94 -9.87 19.68
C SER A 97 13.27 -9.02 20.89
N ASN A 98 12.93 -7.72 20.88
CA ASN A 98 13.13 -6.81 22.01
C ASN A 98 11.96 -6.78 23.00
N ILE A 99 10.79 -7.31 22.63
CA ILE A 99 9.58 -7.33 23.46
C ILE A 99 9.48 -8.61 24.28
N VAL A 100 10.07 -9.71 23.80
CA VAL A 100 10.03 -11.03 24.47
C VAL A 100 11.23 -11.23 25.43
N ARG A 101 11.85 -10.16 25.91
CA ARG A 101 12.88 -10.20 26.95
C ARG A 101 12.36 -9.69 28.28
#